data_AF-A0A6L8IAD3-F1
#
_entry.id   AF-A0A6L8IAD3-F1
#
_cell.length_a   1.000
_cell.length_b   1.000
_cell.length_c   1.000
_cell.angle_alpha   90.00
_cell.angle_beta   90.00
_cell.angle_gamma   90.00
#
_symmetry.space_group_name_H-M   'P 1'
#
loop_
_entity.id
_entity.type
_entity.pdbx_description
1 polymer ?
#
loop_
_entity_poly.entity_id
_entity_poly.type
_entity_poly.pdbx_seq_one_letter_code
_entity_poly.pdbx_strand_id
1 'polypeptide(L)'
;MPDRRDRVSLVADVGGTNTRVALAEGRALREMSVRKFRNSEFEDLESLLLRFEDDVGLVCDAAAVAIAGPVHDGRGTLTNLDWSVEPETLSSVTGAQTVSVLNDLQAQAHALQTIPHVHLAPVIEVDPEETCSRRLVVGIGTGFNSALAIPNGPALMATP
;
A
#
# COMPACT_ATOMS: atom_id res chain seq x y z
N MET A 1 -14.88 -18.29 12.45
CA MET A 1 -14.21 -17.29 11.61
C MET A 1 -12.74 -17.33 12.00
N PRO A 2 -11.80 -17.62 11.08
CA PRO A 2 -10.38 -17.60 11.43
C PRO A 2 -9.99 -16.22 11.96
N ASP A 3 -9.03 -16.17 12.89
CA ASP A 3 -8.54 -14.91 13.45
C ASP A 3 -7.96 -14.05 12.32
N ARG A 4 -8.20 -12.73 12.36
CA ARG A 4 -7.67 -11.78 11.35
C ARG A 4 -6.13 -11.78 11.27
N ARG A 5 -5.46 -12.44 12.22
CA ARG A 5 -4.01 -12.59 12.33
C ARG A 5 -3.45 -13.68 11.41
N ASP A 6 -4.28 -14.63 10.97
CA ASP A 6 -3.84 -15.76 10.11
C ASP A 6 -4.08 -15.49 8.62
N ARG A 7 -4.60 -14.31 8.26
CA ARG A 7 -4.84 -13.95 6.85
C ARG A 7 -3.55 -13.48 6.20
N VAL A 8 -3.17 -14.15 5.13
CA VAL A 8 -2.06 -13.73 4.28
C VAL A 8 -2.59 -12.67 3.32
N SER A 9 -1.91 -11.53 3.25
CA SER A 9 -2.27 -10.44 2.35
C SER A 9 -1.10 -10.12 1.42
N LEU A 10 -1.36 -9.98 0.13
CA LEU A 10 -0.40 -9.35 -0.77
C LEU A 10 -0.43 -7.84 -0.55
N VAL A 11 0.74 -7.22 -0.44
CA VAL A 11 0.89 -5.76 -0.42
C VAL A 11 1.84 -5.35 -1.54
N ALA A 12 1.45 -4.33 -2.30
CA ALA A 12 2.28 -3.78 -3.37
C ALA A 12 2.36 -2.26 -3.27
N ASP A 13 3.57 -1.73 -3.47
CA ASP A 13 3.90 -0.32 -3.58
C ASP A 13 4.38 -0.05 -5.01
N VAL A 14 3.45 0.44 -5.84
CA VAL A 14 3.62 0.71 -7.28
C VAL A 14 4.06 2.15 -7.46
N GLY A 15 5.37 2.37 -7.52
CA GLY A 15 5.97 3.66 -7.82
C GLY A 15 6.10 3.91 -9.33
N GLY A 16 6.55 5.11 -9.71
CA GLY A 16 6.71 5.47 -11.13
C GLY A 16 7.77 4.68 -11.91
N THR A 17 8.77 4.11 -11.23
CA THR A 17 9.88 3.38 -11.89
C THR A 17 10.03 1.96 -11.39
N ASN A 18 9.67 1.72 -10.13
CA ASN A 18 9.83 0.42 -9.49
C ASN A 18 8.57 0.09 -8.71
N THR A 19 8.28 -1.21 -8.66
CA THR A 19 7.23 -1.77 -7.84
C THR A 19 7.85 -2.68 -6.81
N ARG A 20 7.41 -2.56 -5.55
CA ARG A 20 7.76 -3.49 -4.48
C ARG A 20 6.54 -4.33 -4.16
N VAL A 21 6.73 -5.64 -4.02
CA VAL A 21 5.65 -6.58 -3.68
C VAL A 21 6.13 -7.45 -2.52
N ALA A 22 5.22 -7.74 -1.60
CA ALA A 22 5.47 -8.64 -0.49
C ALA A 22 4.18 -9.33 -0.03
N LEU A 23 4.34 -10.41 0.73
CA LEU A 23 3.27 -11.00 1.52
C LEU A 23 3.35 -10.47 2.96
N ALA A 24 2.20 -10.27 3.57
CA ALA A 24 2.02 -9.87 4.95
C ALA A 24 1.13 -10.86 5.68
N GLU A 25 1.39 -11.08 6.97
CA GLU A 25 0.55 -11.85 7.87
C GLU A 25 0.13 -10.95 9.03
N GLY A 26 -1.16 -10.60 9.07
CA GLY A 26 -1.66 -9.57 9.96
C GLY A 26 -1.00 -8.20 9.72
N ARG A 27 -0.11 -7.77 10.63
CA ARG A 27 0.62 -6.49 10.55
C ARG A 27 2.11 -6.66 10.22
N ALA A 28 2.59 -7.88 10.07
CA ALA A 28 3.99 -8.18 9.84
C ALA A 28 4.22 -8.55 8.37
N LEU A 29 5.27 -8.00 7.76
CA LEU A 29 5.73 -8.46 6.45
C LEU A 29 6.44 -9.81 6.60
N ARG A 30 6.22 -10.71 5.64
CA ARG A 30 7.08 -11.87 5.45
C ARG A 30 8.33 -11.40 4.71
N GLU A 31 9.38 -11.03 5.46
CA GLU A 31 10.57 -10.36 4.90
C GLU A 31 11.19 -11.10 3.71
N MET A 32 11.23 -12.43 3.73
CA MET A 32 11.77 -13.24 2.63
C MET A 32 10.96 -13.19 1.34
N SER A 33 9.70 -12.74 1.42
CA SER A 33 8.83 -12.56 0.25
C SER A 33 9.05 -11.23 -0.45
N VAL A 34 9.76 -10.27 0.15
CA VAL A 34 9.92 -8.94 -0.46
C VAL A 34 10.66 -9.07 -1.78
N ARG A 35 10.04 -8.55 -2.85
CA ARG A 35 10.63 -8.44 -4.18
C ARG A 35 10.51 -7.01 -4.68
N LYS A 36 11.51 -6.58 -5.44
CA LYS A 36 11.52 -5.29 -6.12
C LYS A 36 11.71 -5.55 -7.60
N PHE A 37 10.81 -4.99 -8.39
CA PHE A 37 10.79 -5.10 -9.83
C PHE A 37 10.99 -3.72 -10.44
N ARG A 38 11.70 -3.66 -11.57
CA ARG A 38 11.76 -2.47 -12.40
C ARG A 38 10.57 -2.50 -13.35
N ASN A 39 9.73 -1.47 -13.32
CA ASN A 39 8.48 -1.51 -14.07
C ASN A 39 8.69 -1.62 -15.59
N SER A 40 9.79 -1.09 -16.13
CA SER A 40 10.11 -1.17 -17.56
C SER A 40 10.40 -2.59 -18.07
N GLU A 41 10.46 -3.59 -17.20
CA GLU A 41 10.65 -5.00 -17.56
C GLU A 41 9.32 -5.75 -17.73
N PHE A 42 8.19 -5.07 -17.49
CA PHE A 42 6.85 -5.63 -17.51
C PHE A 42 5.92 -4.77 -18.36
N GLU A 43 4.93 -5.40 -18.98
CA GLU A 43 3.92 -4.70 -19.79
C GLU A 43 2.86 -4.04 -18.90
N ASP A 44 2.56 -4.66 -17.75
CA ASP A 44 1.53 -4.25 -16.80
C ASP A 44 1.81 -4.80 -15.39
N LEU A 45 0.93 -4.48 -14.43
CA LEU A 45 1.04 -5.00 -13.07
C LEU A 45 0.71 -6.51 -12.98
N GLU A 46 -0.14 -7.03 -13.86
CA GLU A 46 -0.56 -8.43 -13.87
C GLU A 46 0.63 -9.36 -14.16
N SER A 47 1.35 -9.11 -15.25
CA SER A 47 2.56 -9.83 -15.62
C SER A 47 3.65 -9.77 -14.53
N LEU A 48 3.74 -8.63 -13.82
CA LEU A 48 4.64 -8.47 -12.68
C LEU A 48 4.23 -9.33 -11.48
N LEU A 49 2.92 -9.39 -11.17
CA LEU A 49 2.40 -10.20 -10.07
C LEU A 49 2.49 -11.70 -10.36
N LEU A 50 2.33 -12.14 -11.62
CA LEU A 50 2.59 -13.52 -12.03
C LEU A 50 4.07 -13.88 -11.83
N ARG A 51 4.98 -12.96 -12.21
CA ARG A 51 6.42 -13.17 -11.95
C ARG A 51 6.74 -13.26 -10.46
N PHE A 52 6.05 -12.47 -9.64
CA PHE A 52 6.16 -12.53 -8.18
C PHE A 52 5.68 -13.88 -7.64
N GLU A 53 4.55 -14.38 -8.13
CA GLU A 53 4.04 -15.71 -7.79
C GLU A 53 5.07 -16.80 -8.08
N ASP A 54 5.72 -16.77 -9.24
CA ASP A 54 6.79 -17.72 -9.58
C ASP A 54 7.98 -17.67 -8.61
N ASP A 55 8.29 -16.49 -8.06
CA ASP A 55 9.45 -16.28 -7.17
C ASP A 55 9.23 -16.73 -5.72
N VAL A 56 8.00 -16.65 -5.21
CA VAL A 56 7.72 -16.85 -3.77
C VAL A 56 6.55 -17.79 -3.47
N GLY A 57 5.74 -18.13 -4.47
CA GLY A 57 4.43 -18.76 -4.31
C GLY A 57 3.40 -17.76 -3.79
N LEU A 58 2.35 -17.52 -4.57
CA LEU A 58 1.31 -16.56 -4.23
C LEU A 58 0.02 -17.27 -3.80
N VAL A 59 -0.24 -17.26 -2.49
CA VAL A 59 -1.54 -17.62 -1.93
C VAL A 59 -1.90 -16.57 -0.88
N CYS A 60 -2.95 -15.80 -1.14
CA CYS A 60 -3.39 -14.73 -0.23
C CYS A 60 -4.91 -14.63 -0.17
N ASP A 61 -5.41 -14.17 0.98
CA ASP A 61 -6.84 -13.93 1.21
C ASP A 61 -7.26 -12.51 0.83
N ALA A 62 -6.29 -11.61 0.75
CA ALA A 62 -6.49 -10.19 0.48
C ALA A 62 -5.31 -9.60 -0.30
N ALA A 63 -5.55 -8.53 -1.07
CA ALA A 63 -4.52 -7.76 -1.75
C ALA A 63 -4.72 -6.26 -1.53
N ALA A 64 -3.65 -5.53 -1.23
CA ALA A 64 -3.65 -4.07 -1.13
C ALA A 64 -2.56 -3.49 -2.03
N VAL A 65 -2.94 -2.62 -2.95
CA VAL A 65 -2.02 -1.98 -3.89
C VAL A 65 -2.03 -0.47 -3.67
N ALA A 66 -0.90 0.08 -3.26
CA ALA A 66 -0.64 1.51 -3.21
C ALA A 66 -0.02 1.94 -4.54
N ILE A 67 -0.56 2.99 -5.18
CA ILE A 67 -0.07 3.49 -6.47
C ILE A 67 0.33 4.96 -6.38
N ALA A 68 1.48 5.29 -6.96
CA ALA A 68 1.98 6.66 -7.12
C ALA A 68 1.26 7.39 -8.27
N GLY A 69 -0.07 7.44 -8.20
CA GLY A 69 -0.95 8.00 -9.21
C GLY A 69 -2.36 8.24 -8.67
N PRO A 70 -3.25 8.83 -9.49
CA PRO A 70 -4.65 9.04 -9.12
C PRO A 70 -5.36 7.71 -8.91
N VAL A 71 -6.25 7.68 -7.91
CA VAL A 71 -7.16 6.57 -7.65
C VAL A 71 -8.58 7.11 -7.57
N HIS A 72 -9.46 6.59 -8.43
CA HIS A 72 -10.88 6.95 -8.50
C HIS A 72 -11.72 5.67 -8.52
N ASP A 73 -12.77 5.61 -7.70
CA ASP A 73 -13.67 4.45 -7.59
C ASP A 73 -12.94 3.11 -7.41
N GLY A 74 -11.84 3.12 -6.63
CA GLY A 74 -11.02 1.94 -6.37
C GLY A 74 -10.15 1.48 -7.54
N ARG A 75 -9.98 2.32 -8.58
CA ARG A 75 -9.16 2.06 -9.77
C ARG A 75 -8.03 3.06 -9.83
N GLY A 76 -6.81 2.56 -10.02
CA GLY A 76 -5.60 3.37 -10.06
C GLY A 76 -4.99 3.43 -11.46
N THR A 77 -4.33 4.54 -11.78
CA THR A 77 -3.54 4.65 -13.02
C THR A 77 -2.13 5.11 -12.73
N LEU A 78 -1.13 4.41 -13.26
CA LEU A 78 0.26 4.84 -13.21
C LEU A 78 0.56 5.66 -14.46
N THR A 79 0.44 6.98 -14.35
CA THR A 79 0.46 7.90 -15.51
C THR A 79 1.73 7.88 -16.35
N ASN A 80 2.87 7.43 -15.80
CA ASN A 80 4.13 7.36 -16.55
C ASN A 80 4.26 6.10 -17.44
N LEU A 81 3.45 5.08 -17.22
CA LEU A 81 3.55 3.77 -17.91
C LEU A 81 2.21 3.29 -18.48
N ASP A 82 1.16 4.10 -18.41
CA ASP A 82 -0.22 3.77 -18.82
C ASP A 82 -0.77 2.46 -18.18
N TRP A 83 -0.25 2.06 -17.02
CA TRP A 83 -0.77 0.91 -16.29
C TRP A 83 -2.10 1.26 -15.62
N SER A 84 -3.14 0.47 -15.88
CA SER A 84 -4.39 0.47 -15.12
C SER A 84 -4.34 -0.62 -14.05
N VAL A 85 -4.73 -0.26 -12.83
CA VAL A 85 -4.81 -1.18 -11.69
C VAL A 85 -6.26 -1.25 -11.24
N GLU A 86 -6.86 -2.42 -11.47
CA GLU A 86 -8.28 -2.66 -11.22
C GLU A 86 -8.47 -3.78 -10.20
N PRO A 87 -9.43 -3.66 -9.27
CA PRO A 87 -9.68 -4.68 -8.26
C PRO A 87 -9.96 -6.07 -8.86
N GLU A 88 -10.64 -6.12 -10.00
CA GLU A 88 -11.03 -7.35 -10.68
C GLU A 88 -9.80 -8.11 -11.22
N THR A 89 -8.89 -7.39 -11.89
CA THR A 89 -7.63 -7.97 -12.39
C THR A 89 -6.77 -8.46 -11.24
N LEU A 90 -6.65 -7.67 -10.17
CA LEU A 90 -5.90 -8.07 -8.98
C LEU A 90 -6.50 -9.31 -8.31
N SER A 91 -7.83 -9.39 -8.20
CA SER A 91 -8.50 -10.57 -7.63
C SER A 91 -8.25 -11.82 -8.47
N SER A 92 -8.32 -11.68 -9.80
CA SER A 92 -8.05 -12.77 -10.76
C SER A 92 -6.62 -13.31 -10.63
N VAL A 93 -5.62 -12.43 -10.58
CA VAL A 93 -4.20 -12.82 -10.55
C VAL A 93 -3.78 -13.34 -9.18
N THR A 94 -4.26 -12.73 -8.10
CA THR A 94 -3.80 -13.07 -6.74
C THR A 94 -4.64 -14.12 -6.04
N GLY A 95 -5.84 -14.43 -6.56
CA GLY A 95 -6.85 -15.24 -5.90
C GLY A 95 -7.51 -14.56 -4.69
N ALA A 96 -7.18 -13.30 -4.40
CA ALA A 96 -7.68 -12.59 -3.23
C ALA A 96 -9.18 -12.30 -3.33
N GLN A 97 -9.91 -12.54 -2.23
CA GLN A 97 -11.34 -12.21 -2.12
C GLN A 97 -11.60 -10.77 -1.67
N THR A 98 -10.57 -10.10 -1.14
CA THR A 98 -10.65 -8.72 -0.67
C THR A 98 -9.53 -7.93 -1.32
N VAL A 99 -9.87 -6.94 -2.15
CA VAL A 99 -8.89 -6.12 -2.85
C VAL A 99 -9.09 -4.65 -2.52
N SER A 100 -8.00 -3.91 -2.35
CA SER A 100 -8.01 -2.47 -2.20
C SER A 100 -6.91 -1.84 -3.06
N VAL A 101 -7.29 -0.83 -3.85
CA VAL A 101 -6.36 0.04 -4.56
C VAL A 101 -6.47 1.42 -3.92
N LEU A 102 -5.33 1.99 -3.57
CA LEU A 102 -5.23 3.25 -2.86
C LEU A 102 -4.06 4.07 -3.41
N ASN A 103 -4.15 5.39 -3.28
CA ASN A 103 -3.02 6.25 -3.58
C ASN A 103 -1.89 6.03 -2.55
N ASP A 104 -0.65 6.26 -2.96
CA ASP A 104 0.55 6.12 -2.13
C ASP A 104 0.51 6.95 -0.83
N LEU A 105 0.03 8.20 -0.86
CA LEU A 105 -0.12 8.99 0.36
C LEU A 105 -1.29 8.54 1.23
N GLN A 106 -2.37 8.02 0.64
CA GLN A 106 -3.43 7.39 1.41
C GLN A 106 -2.91 6.16 2.16
N ALA A 107 -2.03 5.37 1.52
CA ALA A 107 -1.36 4.23 2.16
C ALA A 107 -0.53 4.69 3.36
N GLN A 108 0.25 5.76 3.20
CA GLN A 108 1.04 6.35 4.28
C GLN A 108 0.16 6.89 5.41
N ALA A 109 -0.98 7.52 5.09
CA ALA A 109 -1.95 8.00 6.06
C ALA A 109 -2.51 6.86 6.92
N HIS A 110 -2.79 5.69 6.34
CA HIS A 110 -3.16 4.48 7.08
C HIS A 110 -2.02 3.96 7.97
N ALA A 111 -0.77 4.07 7.51
CA ALA A 111 0.39 3.62 8.28
C ALA A 111 0.68 4.48 9.52
N LEU A 112 0.20 5.73 9.59
CA LEU A 112 0.49 6.66 10.70
C LEU A 112 0.16 6.12 12.10
N GLN A 113 -0.78 5.18 12.25
CA GLN A 113 -1.09 4.57 13.56
C GLN A 113 -0.07 3.52 13.99
N THR A 114 0.74 3.01 13.06
CA THR A 114 1.58 1.82 13.29
C THR A 114 3.06 2.08 13.05
N ILE A 115 3.46 3.26 12.55
CA ILE A 115 4.88 3.59 12.35
C ILE A 115 5.59 3.62 13.72
N PRO A 116 6.61 2.78 13.92
CA PRO A 116 7.44 2.82 15.12
C PRO A 116 8.15 4.17 15.29
N HIS A 117 8.25 4.68 16.51
CA HIS A 117 8.94 5.94 16.82
C HIS A 117 10.40 5.97 16.35
N VAL A 118 11.09 4.82 16.29
CA VAL A 118 12.46 4.72 15.76
C VAL A 118 12.58 5.11 14.28
N HIS A 119 11.48 5.10 13.54
CA HIS A 119 11.42 5.55 12.14
C HIS A 119 10.93 7.00 11.99
N LEU A 120 10.77 7.73 13.10
CA LEU A 120 10.32 9.12 13.12
C LEU A 120 11.41 10.02 13.70
N ALA A 121 11.57 11.19 13.09
CA ALA A 121 12.41 12.26 13.63
C ALA A 121 11.53 13.50 13.86
N PRO A 122 11.37 13.97 15.10
CA PRO A 122 10.59 15.18 15.37
C PRO A 122 11.30 16.41 14.80
N VAL A 123 10.58 17.20 14.02
CA VAL A 123 11.05 18.53 13.54
C VAL A 123 10.69 19.62 14.56
N ILE A 124 9.52 19.49 15.17
CA ILE A 124 9.03 20.31 16.27
C ILE A 124 8.74 19.35 17.43
N GLU A 125 9.29 19.65 18.60
CA GLU A 125 8.96 18.90 19.81
C GLU A 125 7.52 19.22 20.22
N VAL A 126 6.76 18.16 20.42
CA VAL A 126 5.39 18.21 20.93
C VAL A 126 5.30 17.27 22.12
N ASP A 127 4.39 17.54 23.04
CA ASP A 127 4.12 16.63 24.13
C ASP A 127 3.63 15.29 23.53
N PRO A 128 4.28 14.15 23.83
CA PRO A 128 3.81 12.84 23.36
C PRO A 128 2.38 12.52 23.80
N GLU A 129 1.90 13.13 24.89
CA GLU A 129 0.53 12.99 25.40
C GLU A 129 -0.50 13.81 24.61
N GLU A 130 -0.07 14.85 23.87
CA GLU A 130 -0.93 15.60 22.94
C GLU A 130 -1.21 14.75 21.69
N THR A 131 -2.18 13.85 21.81
CA THR A 131 -2.62 13.02 20.71
C THR A 131 -3.59 13.77 19.81
N CYS A 132 -3.06 14.37 18.74
CA CYS A 132 -3.90 14.85 17.65
C CYS A 132 -4.57 13.64 16.95
N SER A 133 -5.89 13.59 17.09
CA SER A 133 -6.73 12.53 16.51
C SER A 133 -6.75 12.60 14.97
N ARG A 134 -6.60 13.80 14.42
CA ARG A 134 -6.46 14.05 12.98
C ARG A 134 -4.98 14.28 12.65
N ARG A 135 -4.50 13.67 11.58
CA ARG A 135 -3.10 13.75 11.15
C ARG A 135 -3.05 14.04 9.65
N LEU A 136 -2.00 14.72 9.22
CA LEU A 136 -1.76 15.03 7.81
C LEU A 136 -0.44 14.40 7.39
N VAL A 137 -0.45 13.64 6.31
CA VAL A 137 0.77 13.26 5.60
C VAL A 137 1.03 14.31 4.53
N VAL A 138 2.27 14.80 4.46
CA VAL A 138 2.72 15.70 3.41
C VAL A 138 3.94 15.08 2.74
N GLY A 139 3.84 14.82 1.45
CA GLY A 139 4.94 14.36 0.61
C GLY A 139 5.55 15.54 -0.13
N ILE A 140 6.85 15.77 0.07
CA ILE A 140 7.63 16.80 -0.62
C ILE A 140 8.69 16.09 -1.46
N GLY A 141 8.56 16.13 -2.78
CA GLY A 141 9.46 15.47 -3.72
C GLY A 141 9.53 16.24 -5.04
N THR A 142 9.37 15.55 -6.16
CA THR A 142 9.19 16.23 -7.47
C THR A 142 7.91 17.06 -7.53
N GLY A 143 6.93 16.74 -6.68
CA GLY A 143 5.71 17.51 -6.45
C GLY A 143 5.44 17.76 -4.97
N PHE A 144 4.28 18.33 -4.68
CA PHE A 144 3.75 18.56 -3.34
C PHE A 144 2.38 17.90 -3.21
N ASN A 145 2.29 16.90 -2.34
CA ASN A 145 1.11 16.05 -2.21
C ASN A 145 0.74 15.95 -0.73
N SER A 146 -0.54 15.73 -0.42
CA SER A 146 -0.97 15.52 0.97
C SER A 146 -2.13 14.55 1.08
N ALA A 147 -2.23 13.83 2.20
CA ALA A 147 -3.39 13.00 2.54
C ALA A 147 -3.78 13.20 4.00
N LEU A 148 -5.08 13.36 4.25
CA LEU A 148 -5.62 13.55 5.61
C LEU A 148 -6.01 12.19 6.20
N ALA A 149 -5.59 11.94 7.43
CA ALA A 149 -5.99 10.80 8.22
C ALA A 149 -6.91 11.27 9.36
N ILE A 150 -8.16 10.82 9.35
CA ILE A 150 -9.16 11.15 10.37
C ILE A 150 -9.55 9.92 11.20
N PRO A 151 -9.91 10.07 12.47
CA PRO A 151 -10.39 8.95 13.30
C PRO A 151 -11.64 8.31 12.71
N ASN A 152 -11.66 6.98 12.65
CA ASN A 152 -12.83 6.18 12.33
C ASN A 152 -12.87 4.94 13.25
N GLY A 153 -13.43 5.12 14.44
CA GLY A 153 -13.37 4.10 15.49
C GLY A 153 -11.91 3.79 15.88
N PRO A 154 -11.49 2.50 15.92
CA PRO A 154 -10.11 2.13 16.26
C PRO A 154 -9.09 2.35 15.12
N ALA A 155 -9.54 2.74 13.92
CA ALA A 155 -8.70 2.93 12.74
C ALA A 155 -8.65 4.40 12.28
N LEU A 156 -7.73 4.72 11.36
CA LEU A 156 -7.79 5.96 10.57
C LEU A 156 -8.47 5.70 9.23
N MET A 157 -9.29 6.64 8.81
CA MET A 157 -9.73 6.77 7.42
C MET A 157 -8.81 7.76 6.71
N ALA A 158 -8.22 7.35 5.59
CA ALA A 158 -7.49 8.24 4.71
C ALA A 158 -8.46 8.84 3.68
N THR A 159 -8.40 10.16 3.50
CA THR A 159 -9.12 10.84 2.40
C THR A 159 -8.09 11.37 1.39
N PRO A 160 -8.38 11.27 0.08
CA PRO A 160 -7.57 11.92 -0.94
C PRO A 160 -7.59 13.45 -0.79
#